data_AF-A0A5C7QBL9-F1
#
_entry.id   AF-A0A5C7QBL9-F1
#
_cell.length_a   1.000
_cell.length_b   1.000
_cell.length_c   1.000
_cell.angle_alpha   90.00
_cell.angle_beta   90.00
_cell.angle_gamma   90.00
#
_symmetry.space_group_name_H-M   'P 1'
#
loop_
_entity.id
_entity.type
_entity.pdbx_description
1 polymer ?
#
loop_
_entity_poly.entity_id
_entity_poly.type
_entity_poly.pdbx_seq_one_letter_code
_entity_poly.pdbx_strand_id
1 'polypeptide(L)'
;MAAPNTYTRVNEYKIPRGRPAFSRRRDDGTYEGYRFFGNCPAFTLAVETENYQHTNSEGGLNEVDLDVPISVTRTSNVTVDNISNDNLAIWLGAGITLFDQVVTPVTNEAISVLANRTYQLGEAQNESGVRDVGSVTVTVGGTTRANSTAYAKGVVLIPSTPNNHAYLVTVAGTSDAAPPTFPTDGSDVADGTATLLDLGVISTLTYGTDYIVDTALGLVSTPVAGKVGAAAAVGYAAMGEDANDWAGLPILANYTPAANVRTQIRTGSATSVRGRLKFFADNPYGTQQDVLIPDCTIAPSGELPFIGEGEVASIEFAVGISLLNSTTPAVIIEDRGS
;
A
#
# COMPACT_ATOMS: atom_id res chain seq x y z
N MET A 1 -21.04 72.15 -7.57
CA MET A 1 -20.46 70.80 -7.76
C MET A 1 -21.47 69.97 -8.51
N ALA A 2 -21.12 69.47 -9.70
CA ALA A 2 -21.97 68.50 -10.39
C ALA A 2 -22.08 67.24 -9.51
N ALA A 3 -23.29 66.70 -9.36
CA ALA A 3 -23.48 65.45 -8.63
C ALA A 3 -22.63 64.35 -9.32
N PRO A 4 -21.94 63.49 -8.56
CA PRO A 4 -21.19 62.39 -9.15
C PRO A 4 -22.14 61.48 -9.92
N ASN A 5 -21.76 61.10 -11.14
CA ASN A 5 -22.51 60.14 -11.95
C ASN A 5 -22.63 58.82 -11.18
N THR A 6 -23.87 58.36 -10.99
CA THR A 6 -24.14 57.04 -10.40
C THR A 6 -24.09 56.00 -11.51
N TYR A 7 -23.07 55.15 -11.51
CA TYR A 7 -22.99 54.05 -12.47
C TYR A 7 -23.86 52.88 -11.98
N THR A 8 -24.92 52.55 -12.72
CA THR A 8 -25.72 51.35 -12.47
C THR A 8 -25.00 50.15 -13.07
N ARG A 9 -24.33 49.36 -12.23
CA ARG A 9 -23.75 48.06 -12.62
C ARG A 9 -24.57 46.96 -11.97
N VAL A 10 -24.84 45.89 -12.71
CA VAL A 10 -25.40 44.64 -12.17
C VAL A 10 -24.22 43.70 -11.93
N ASN A 11 -24.08 43.23 -10.69
CA ASN A 11 -23.05 42.26 -10.34
C ASN A 11 -23.56 40.85 -10.61
N GLU A 12 -22.68 39.99 -11.11
CA GLU A 12 -22.94 38.57 -11.30
C GLU A 12 -22.18 37.78 -10.22
N TYR A 13 -22.91 37.19 -9.28
CA TYR A 13 -22.33 36.34 -8.25
C TYR A 13 -22.65 34.87 -8.52
N LYS A 14 -21.79 33.98 -8.02
CA LYS A 14 -21.95 32.54 -8.16
C LYS A 14 -21.53 31.83 -6.88
N ILE A 15 -22.35 30.86 -6.47
CA ILE A 15 -21.99 29.89 -5.45
C ILE A 15 -21.69 28.59 -6.18
N PRO A 16 -20.41 28.20 -6.35
CA PRO A 16 -20.07 27.09 -7.22
C PRO A 16 -20.47 25.76 -6.59
N ARG A 17 -21.22 24.97 -7.35
CA ARG A 17 -21.49 23.56 -7.10
C ARG A 17 -21.45 22.83 -8.42
N GLY A 18 -21.11 21.55 -8.41
CA GLY A 18 -21.11 20.76 -9.63
C GLY A 18 -20.40 19.43 -9.48
N ARG A 19 -20.29 18.72 -10.60
CA ARG A 19 -19.81 17.35 -10.65
C ARG A 19 -18.74 17.23 -11.74
N PRO A 20 -17.47 16.98 -11.39
CA PRO A 20 -16.45 16.66 -12.37
C PRO A 20 -16.58 15.21 -12.83
N ALA A 21 -16.34 15.00 -14.11
CA ALA A 21 -16.30 13.69 -14.75
C ALA A 21 -15.09 13.61 -15.67
N PHE A 22 -14.50 12.41 -15.73
CA PHE A 22 -13.34 12.15 -16.58
C PHE A 22 -13.64 11.03 -17.56
N SER A 23 -13.09 11.16 -18.76
CA SER A 23 -13.16 10.14 -19.78
C SER A 23 -11.76 9.85 -20.28
N ARG A 24 -11.26 8.65 -19.95
CA ARG A 24 -9.94 8.20 -20.39
C ARG A 24 -9.91 8.09 -21.92
N ARG A 25 -8.77 8.44 -22.49
CA ARG A 25 -8.44 8.19 -23.89
C ARG A 25 -7.81 6.80 -24.00
N ARG A 26 -8.33 5.97 -24.90
CA ARG A 26 -7.77 4.66 -25.26
C ARG A 26 -6.61 4.83 -26.23
N ASP A 27 -5.81 3.78 -26.40
CA ASP A 27 -4.66 3.77 -27.31
C ASP A 27 -5.07 3.95 -28.79
N ASP A 28 -6.30 3.56 -29.14
CA ASP A 28 -6.90 3.76 -30.47
C ASP A 28 -7.39 5.22 -30.70
N GLY A 29 -7.24 6.10 -29.71
CA GLY A 29 -7.66 7.49 -29.76
C GLY A 29 -9.14 7.74 -29.43
N THR A 30 -9.93 6.69 -29.17
CA THR A 30 -11.32 6.82 -28.72
C THR A 30 -11.40 7.12 -27.22
N TYR A 31 -12.60 7.51 -26.75
CA TYR A 31 -12.84 7.84 -25.35
C TYR A 31 -13.78 6.81 -24.71
N GLU A 32 -13.52 6.45 -23.45
CA GLU A 32 -14.28 5.40 -22.73
C GLU A 32 -15.69 5.82 -22.30
N GLY A 33 -16.04 7.11 -22.46
CA GLY A 33 -17.23 7.72 -21.85
C GLY A 33 -16.90 8.42 -20.53
N TYR A 34 -17.76 9.34 -20.10
CA TYR A 34 -17.54 10.12 -18.88
C TYR A 34 -17.95 9.31 -17.65
N ARG A 35 -17.02 9.15 -16.71
CA ARG A 35 -17.27 8.63 -15.37
C ARG A 35 -17.17 9.77 -14.36
N PHE A 36 -18.16 9.89 -13.49
CA PHE A 36 -18.14 10.87 -12.40
C PHE A 36 -17.20 10.42 -11.29
N PHE A 37 -16.45 11.35 -10.71
CA PHE A 37 -15.61 11.07 -9.55
C PHE A 37 -16.43 10.84 -8.27
N GLY A 38 -17.65 11.39 -8.20
CA GLY A 38 -18.49 11.39 -7.01
C GLY A 38 -18.58 12.80 -6.42
N ASN A 39 -18.63 12.91 -5.10
CA ASN A 39 -18.50 14.20 -4.46
C ASN A 39 -17.05 14.70 -4.54
N CYS A 40 -16.92 15.99 -4.79
CA CYS A 40 -15.63 16.65 -4.99
C CYS A 40 -15.68 17.99 -4.26
N PRO A 41 -15.07 18.09 -3.07
CA PRO A 41 -15.08 19.32 -2.28
C PRO A 41 -14.48 20.52 -3.01
N ALA A 42 -13.53 20.29 -3.92
CA ALA A 42 -12.87 21.34 -4.68
C ALA A 42 -12.58 20.91 -6.13
N PHE A 43 -12.79 21.85 -7.05
CA PHE A 43 -12.33 21.81 -8.43
C PHE A 43 -11.79 23.20 -8.77
N THR A 44 -10.51 23.30 -9.08
CA THR A 44 -9.84 24.56 -9.37
C THR A 44 -9.30 24.60 -10.79
N LEU A 45 -9.19 25.79 -11.36
CA LEU A 45 -8.52 26.03 -12.64
C LEU A 45 -7.54 27.17 -12.43
N ALA A 46 -6.28 26.94 -12.73
CA ALA A 46 -5.21 27.92 -12.64
C ALA A 46 -4.63 28.19 -14.03
N VAL A 47 -4.29 29.45 -14.28
CA VAL A 47 -3.63 29.92 -15.49
C VAL A 47 -2.42 30.73 -15.06
N GLU A 48 -1.25 30.27 -15.46
CA GLU A 48 0.03 30.93 -15.19
C GLU A 48 0.62 31.40 -16.52
N THR A 49 1.14 32.62 -16.54
CA THR A 49 1.78 33.21 -17.71
C THR A 49 3.22 33.51 -17.35
N GLU A 50 4.16 33.03 -18.18
CA GLU A 50 5.56 33.41 -18.09
C GLU A 50 5.84 34.55 -19.06
N ASN A 51 6.42 35.62 -18.55
CA ASN A 51 6.78 36.78 -19.35
C ASN A 51 8.29 36.84 -19.58
N TYR A 52 8.66 37.19 -20.81
CA TYR A 52 9.99 37.69 -21.10
C TYR A 52 10.03 39.19 -20.77
N GLN A 53 10.87 39.56 -19.80
CA GLN A 53 11.11 40.94 -19.44
C GLN A 53 12.51 41.36 -19.86
N HIS A 54 12.60 42.51 -20.52
CA HIS A 54 13.85 43.20 -20.80
C HIS A 54 13.91 44.46 -19.94
N THR A 55 15.11 44.77 -19.45
CA THR A 55 15.38 45.99 -18.68
C THR A 55 16.34 46.87 -19.44
N ASN A 56 16.02 48.15 -19.52
CA ASN A 56 16.85 49.14 -20.17
C ASN A 56 18.24 49.20 -19.50
N SER A 57 19.29 49.28 -20.32
CA SER A 57 20.70 49.41 -19.88
C SER A 57 21.35 50.75 -20.31
N GLU A 58 20.58 51.69 -20.87
CA GLU A 58 21.07 52.99 -21.38
C GLU A 58 21.44 53.98 -20.26
N GLY A 59 21.10 53.69 -18.99
CA GLY A 59 21.61 54.41 -17.81
C GLY A 59 20.73 54.23 -16.57
N GLY A 60 21.23 54.64 -15.40
CA GLY A 60 20.42 54.77 -14.18
C GLY A 60 19.90 53.47 -13.57
N LEU A 61 18.68 53.52 -13.02
CA LEU A 61 17.99 52.38 -12.37
C LEU A 61 17.53 51.35 -13.40
N ASN A 62 17.44 50.08 -13.00
CA ASN A 62 16.89 49.00 -13.85
C ASN A 62 15.38 49.23 -14.09
N GLU A 63 15.05 49.86 -15.21
CA GLU A 63 13.67 50.10 -15.65
C GLU A 63 13.28 49.07 -16.72
N VAL A 64 12.12 48.41 -16.53
CA VAL A 64 11.59 47.43 -17.50
C VAL A 64 11.07 48.18 -18.72
N ASP A 65 11.62 47.89 -19.91
CA ASP A 65 11.26 48.54 -21.17
C ASP A 65 10.48 47.62 -22.13
N LEU A 66 10.50 46.29 -21.91
CA LEU A 66 9.70 45.29 -22.61
C LEU A 66 9.19 44.25 -21.62
N ASP A 67 7.89 43.95 -21.68
CA ASP A 67 7.26 42.88 -20.92
C ASP A 67 6.26 42.16 -21.84
N VAL A 68 6.59 40.93 -22.27
CA VAL A 68 5.79 40.16 -23.24
C VAL A 68 5.58 38.73 -22.74
N PRO A 69 4.32 38.22 -22.71
CA PRO A 69 4.04 36.84 -22.35
C PRO A 69 4.52 35.87 -23.44
N ILE A 70 5.32 34.87 -23.05
CA ILE A 70 5.90 33.87 -23.97
C ILE A 70 5.30 32.48 -23.79
N SER A 71 4.79 32.16 -22.60
CA SER A 71 4.17 30.87 -22.32
C SER A 71 2.94 31.04 -21.44
N VAL A 72 1.93 30.20 -21.65
CA VAL A 72 0.73 30.14 -20.81
C VAL A 72 0.49 28.70 -20.41
N THR A 73 0.70 28.39 -19.14
CA THR A 73 0.46 27.09 -18.55
C THR A 73 -0.92 27.07 -17.91
N ARG A 74 -1.69 26.00 -18.14
CA ARG A 74 -3.01 25.81 -17.54
C ARG A 74 -2.99 24.51 -16.75
N THR A 75 -3.39 24.59 -15.48
CA THR A 75 -3.47 23.45 -14.58
C THR A 75 -4.81 23.45 -13.87
N SER A 76 -5.21 22.31 -13.36
CA SER A 76 -6.42 22.18 -12.57
C SER A 76 -6.17 21.13 -11.48
N ASN A 77 -6.77 21.30 -10.31
CA ASN A 77 -6.77 20.27 -9.28
C ASN A 77 -8.20 19.86 -8.96
N VAL A 78 -8.38 18.57 -8.68
CA VAL A 78 -9.66 18.00 -8.25
C VAL A 78 -9.44 17.29 -6.93
N THR A 79 -10.13 17.72 -5.88
CA THR A 79 -10.19 17.01 -4.60
C THR A 79 -11.44 16.13 -4.59
N VAL A 80 -11.29 14.85 -4.27
CA VAL A 80 -12.35 13.84 -4.30
C VAL A 80 -12.42 13.16 -2.95
N ASP A 81 -13.59 13.19 -2.30
CA ASP A 81 -13.83 12.49 -1.03
C ASP A 81 -14.51 11.11 -1.23
N ASN A 82 -15.01 10.83 -2.44
CA ASN A 82 -15.53 9.53 -2.80
C ASN A 82 -14.40 8.54 -3.09
N ILE A 83 -13.88 7.87 -2.05
CA ILE A 83 -12.81 6.89 -2.16
C ILE A 83 -13.38 5.53 -2.63
N SER A 84 -13.69 5.45 -3.93
CA SER A 84 -14.09 4.20 -4.61
C SER A 84 -12.87 3.45 -5.15
N ASN A 85 -12.98 2.13 -5.37
CA ASN A 85 -11.89 1.32 -5.93
C ASN A 85 -11.39 1.86 -7.27
N ASP A 86 -12.28 2.36 -8.12
CA ASP A 86 -11.91 2.97 -9.41
C ASP A 86 -11.13 4.28 -9.23
N ASN A 87 -11.55 5.15 -8.29
CA ASN A 87 -10.85 6.40 -8.02
C ASN A 87 -9.45 6.12 -7.44
N LEU A 88 -9.37 5.19 -6.49
CA LEU A 88 -8.10 4.73 -5.93
C LEU A 88 -7.20 4.08 -6.98
N ALA A 89 -7.75 3.28 -7.89
CA ALA A 89 -6.98 2.67 -8.97
C ALA A 89 -6.38 3.73 -9.90
N ILE A 90 -7.15 4.76 -10.28
CA ILE A 90 -6.62 5.87 -11.10
C ILE A 90 -5.55 6.65 -10.32
N TRP A 91 -5.78 6.93 -9.03
CA TRP A 91 -4.83 7.68 -8.19
C TRP A 91 -3.52 6.91 -7.98
N LEU A 92 -3.58 5.62 -7.71
CA LEU A 92 -2.39 4.77 -7.53
C LEU A 92 -1.72 4.35 -8.85
N GLY A 93 -2.29 4.70 -10.01
CA GLY A 93 -1.80 4.20 -11.29
C GLY A 93 -1.87 2.67 -11.41
N ALA A 94 -2.92 2.10 -10.81
CA ALA A 94 -3.08 0.70 -10.51
C ALA A 94 -4.20 0.04 -11.31
N GLY A 95 -4.11 -1.28 -11.46
CA GLY A 95 -5.18 -2.12 -11.99
C GLY A 95 -6.05 -2.67 -10.85
N ILE A 96 -7.32 -2.92 -11.14
CA ILE A 96 -8.23 -3.63 -10.25
C ILE A 96 -8.27 -5.09 -10.67
N THR A 97 -8.02 -5.99 -9.73
CA THR A 97 -8.08 -7.44 -9.93
C THR A 97 -8.94 -8.07 -8.86
N LEU A 98 -9.55 -9.22 -9.16
CA LEU A 98 -10.23 -10.04 -8.17
C LEU A 98 -9.30 -11.18 -7.78
N PHE A 99 -9.21 -11.43 -6.48
CA PHE A 99 -8.56 -12.61 -5.95
C PHE A 99 -9.63 -13.57 -5.43
N ASP A 100 -9.71 -14.73 -6.09
CA ASP A 100 -10.62 -15.82 -5.73
C ASP A 100 -9.92 -16.76 -4.73
N GLN A 101 -10.19 -16.55 -3.46
CA GLN A 101 -9.79 -17.46 -2.39
C GLN A 101 -10.70 -18.69 -2.40
N VAL A 102 -10.11 -19.88 -2.38
CA VAL A 102 -10.82 -21.17 -2.44
C VAL A 102 -10.63 -21.98 -1.16
N VAL A 103 -11.56 -22.88 -0.87
CA VAL A 103 -11.52 -23.76 0.32
C VAL A 103 -10.58 -24.94 0.07
N THR A 104 -9.27 -24.68 0.08
CA THR A 104 -8.24 -25.71 -0.06
C THR A 104 -7.40 -25.77 1.22
N PRO A 105 -7.42 -26.88 1.97
CA PRO A 105 -6.61 -27.03 3.17
C PRO A 105 -5.13 -26.81 2.87
N VAL A 106 -4.49 -26.00 3.70
CA VAL A 106 -3.04 -25.80 3.70
C VAL A 106 -2.46 -26.60 4.84
N THR A 107 -1.50 -27.45 4.50
CA THR A 107 -0.77 -28.25 5.48
C THR A 107 0.68 -27.79 5.55
N ASN A 108 1.20 -27.63 6.76
CA ASN A 108 2.59 -27.31 7.03
C ASN A 108 3.12 -26.08 6.26
N GLU A 109 2.36 -24.98 6.23
CA GLU A 109 2.93 -23.70 5.78
C GLU A 109 4.09 -23.33 6.71
N ALA A 110 5.29 -23.28 6.17
CA ALA A 110 6.50 -22.98 6.93
C ALA A 110 6.66 -21.47 7.08
N ILE A 111 6.78 -21.00 8.32
CA ILE A 111 6.97 -19.58 8.66
C ILE A 111 8.11 -19.51 9.68
N SER A 112 9.11 -18.67 9.43
CA SER A 112 10.17 -18.43 10.41
C SER A 112 9.78 -17.27 11.32
N VAL A 113 9.74 -17.51 12.63
CA VAL A 113 9.18 -16.58 13.60
C VAL A 113 10.19 -16.15 14.66
N LEU A 114 10.06 -14.90 15.07
CA LEU A 114 10.72 -14.29 16.21
C LEU A 114 9.69 -14.06 17.32
N ALA A 115 10.18 -13.87 18.54
CA ALA A 115 9.32 -13.58 19.68
C ALA A 115 8.66 -12.21 19.56
N ASN A 116 7.42 -12.09 20.06
CA ASN A 116 6.63 -10.86 20.09
C ASN A 116 6.40 -10.23 18.70
N ARG A 117 6.08 -11.07 17.72
CA ARG A 117 5.78 -10.64 16.34
C ARG A 117 4.49 -11.31 15.86
N THR A 118 3.98 -10.81 14.73
CA THR A 118 2.80 -11.33 14.06
C THR A 118 3.15 -11.60 12.60
N TYR A 119 2.68 -12.72 12.08
CA TYR A 119 2.97 -13.23 10.75
C TYR A 119 1.66 -13.47 9.99
N GLN A 120 1.66 -13.16 8.69
CA GLN A 120 0.52 -13.36 7.82
C GLN A 120 0.55 -14.79 7.26
N LEU A 121 -0.60 -15.47 7.29
CA LEU A 121 -0.78 -16.77 6.65
C LEU A 121 -1.07 -16.60 5.16
N GLY A 122 -0.58 -17.55 4.35
CA GLY A 122 -0.94 -17.72 2.95
C GLY A 122 -0.32 -16.70 2.01
N GLU A 123 0.81 -16.09 2.36
CA GLU A 123 1.52 -15.14 1.51
C GLU A 123 1.95 -15.76 0.16
N ALA A 124 2.21 -17.07 0.15
CA ALA A 124 2.48 -17.82 -1.07
C ALA A 124 1.27 -17.99 -2.01
N GLN A 125 0.04 -17.91 -1.47
CA GLN A 125 -1.19 -17.95 -2.28
C GLN A 125 -1.59 -16.55 -2.77
N ASN A 126 -1.41 -15.55 -1.91
CA ASN A 126 -1.71 -14.16 -2.17
C ASN A 126 -0.76 -13.29 -1.36
N GLU A 127 -0.10 -12.32 -1.99
CA GLU A 127 0.87 -11.42 -1.34
C GLU A 127 0.28 -10.62 -0.16
N SER A 128 -1.05 -10.43 -0.12
CA SER A 128 -1.77 -9.81 1.03
C SER A 128 -2.12 -10.82 2.14
N GLY A 129 -1.83 -12.10 1.95
CA GLY A 129 -2.29 -13.22 2.76
C GLY A 129 -3.74 -13.63 2.53
N VAL A 130 -4.09 -14.77 3.13
CA VAL A 130 -5.46 -15.29 3.20
C VAL A 130 -6.25 -14.68 4.36
N ARG A 131 -7.58 -14.67 4.23
CA ARG A 131 -8.51 -14.18 5.27
C ARG A 131 -9.50 -15.28 5.64
N ASP A 132 -10.17 -15.14 6.78
CA ASP A 132 -11.22 -16.06 7.23
C ASP A 132 -10.77 -17.53 7.21
N VAL A 133 -9.76 -17.85 8.02
CA VAL A 133 -9.19 -19.19 8.13
C VAL A 133 -9.84 -20.01 9.24
N GLY A 134 -10.16 -21.26 8.95
CA GLY A 134 -10.69 -22.23 9.90
C GLY A 134 -9.59 -23.03 10.61
N SER A 135 -9.81 -23.28 11.90
CA SER A 135 -9.05 -24.23 12.75
C SER A 135 -7.54 -24.22 12.53
N VAL A 136 -6.92 -23.05 12.73
CA VAL A 136 -5.46 -22.90 12.63
C VAL A 136 -4.78 -23.68 13.74
N THR A 137 -3.89 -24.58 13.36
CA THR A 137 -3.01 -25.30 14.29
C THR A 137 -1.56 -25.05 13.93
N VAL A 138 -0.74 -24.76 14.94
CA VAL A 138 0.69 -24.50 14.78
C VAL A 138 1.49 -25.62 15.45
N THR A 139 2.55 -26.07 14.80
CA THR A 139 3.60 -26.92 15.37
C THR A 139 4.96 -26.27 15.14
N VAL A 140 5.94 -26.50 16.01
CA VAL A 140 7.32 -26.09 15.72
C VAL A 140 7.89 -27.02 14.65
N GLY A 141 8.45 -26.43 13.60
CA GLY A 141 9.17 -27.13 12.55
C GLY A 141 10.66 -27.27 12.89
N GLY A 142 11.42 -27.82 11.95
CA GLY A 142 12.86 -27.95 12.08
C GLY A 142 13.39 -29.07 11.20
N THR A 143 14.70 -29.09 11.00
CA THR A 143 15.36 -30.17 10.29
C THR A 143 15.44 -31.40 11.20
N THR A 144 15.03 -32.57 10.73
CA THR A 144 15.23 -33.80 11.50
C THR A 144 16.72 -34.10 11.62
N ARG A 145 17.20 -34.33 12.85
CA ARG A 145 18.60 -34.66 13.13
C ARG A 145 18.98 -36.01 12.51
N ALA A 146 20.08 -36.05 11.77
CA ALA A 146 20.64 -37.20 11.06
C ALA A 146 22.08 -37.44 11.50
N ASN A 147 22.57 -38.69 11.37
CA ASN A 147 23.94 -39.07 11.75
C ASN A 147 24.97 -38.50 10.76
N SER A 148 26.15 -38.12 11.25
CA SER A 148 27.29 -37.71 10.40
C SER A 148 26.93 -36.64 9.36
N THR A 149 26.07 -35.70 9.74
CA THR A 149 25.50 -34.68 8.85
C THR A 149 25.98 -33.29 9.28
N ALA A 150 26.43 -32.49 8.31
CA ALA A 150 26.86 -31.12 8.58
C ALA A 150 25.64 -30.20 8.79
N TYR A 151 25.66 -29.42 9.86
CA TYR A 151 24.67 -28.42 10.20
C TYR A 151 25.32 -27.05 10.34
N ALA A 152 24.70 -26.05 9.71
CA ALA A 152 25.08 -24.65 9.88
C ALA A 152 24.56 -24.10 11.21
N LYS A 153 25.23 -23.07 11.74
CA LYS A 153 24.74 -22.29 12.88
C LYS A 153 23.36 -21.70 12.55
N GLY A 154 22.45 -21.68 13.52
CA GLY A 154 21.09 -21.17 13.35
C GLY A 154 20.06 -22.19 12.85
N VAL A 155 20.47 -23.40 12.46
CA VAL A 155 19.53 -24.46 12.10
C VAL A 155 18.83 -24.98 13.37
N VAL A 156 17.50 -25.06 13.31
CA VAL A 156 16.69 -25.70 14.36
C VAL A 156 16.55 -27.18 14.01
N LEU A 157 16.92 -28.03 14.96
CA LEU A 157 16.90 -29.48 14.87
C LEU A 157 15.80 -30.08 15.74
N ILE A 158 15.15 -31.10 15.19
CA ILE A 158 14.23 -31.98 15.92
C ILE A 158 14.90 -33.36 16.04
N PRO A 159 15.01 -33.93 17.25
CA PRO A 159 15.56 -35.28 17.43
C PRO A 159 14.81 -36.31 16.59
N SER A 160 15.54 -37.29 16.02
CA SER A 160 14.94 -38.37 15.22
C SER A 160 13.97 -39.23 16.02
N THR A 161 14.16 -39.33 17.34
CA THR A 161 13.17 -39.78 18.31
C THR A 161 12.68 -38.56 19.09
N PRO A 162 11.53 -37.96 18.72
CA PRO A 162 11.07 -36.71 19.32
C PRO A 162 10.90 -36.83 20.84
N ASN A 163 11.46 -35.87 21.56
CA ASN A 163 11.38 -35.76 23.03
C ASN A 163 10.55 -34.56 23.49
N ASN A 164 9.72 -33.99 22.61
CA ASN A 164 8.92 -32.77 22.81
C ASN A 164 9.71 -31.46 22.91
N HIS A 165 11.02 -31.47 22.66
CA HIS A 165 11.89 -30.29 22.64
C HIS A 165 12.48 -30.03 21.24
N ALA A 166 12.92 -28.80 21.01
CA ALA A 166 13.66 -28.40 19.81
C ALA A 166 15.04 -27.87 20.19
N TYR A 167 16.01 -28.02 19.29
CA TYR A 167 17.39 -27.66 19.56
C TYR A 167 17.94 -26.69 18.51
N LEU A 168 18.66 -25.66 18.92
CA LEU A 168 19.32 -24.73 18.00
C LEU A 168 20.80 -25.09 17.87
N VAL A 169 21.31 -25.15 16.64
CA VAL A 169 22.76 -25.25 16.41
C VAL A 169 23.41 -23.90 16.71
N THR A 170 24.10 -23.79 17.84
CA THR A 170 24.81 -22.57 18.27
C THR A 170 26.25 -22.51 17.76
N VAL A 171 26.85 -23.68 17.50
CA VAL A 171 28.15 -23.82 16.83
C VAL A 171 27.99 -24.78 15.66
N ALA A 172 28.30 -24.31 14.45
CA ALA A 172 28.24 -25.12 13.24
C ALA A 172 29.21 -26.31 13.30
N GLY A 173 28.81 -27.45 12.77
CA GLY A 173 29.61 -28.67 12.83
C GLY A 173 28.93 -29.87 12.18
N THR A 174 29.55 -31.04 12.31
CA THR A 174 29.00 -32.32 11.85
C THR A 174 28.53 -33.13 13.05
N SER A 175 27.29 -33.60 13.00
CA SER A 175 26.70 -34.46 14.03
C SER A 175 27.46 -35.78 14.17
N ASP A 176 27.41 -36.39 15.35
CA ASP A 176 28.08 -37.66 15.58
C ASP A 176 27.35 -38.83 14.88
N ALA A 177 28.03 -39.97 14.78
CA ALA A 177 27.48 -41.22 14.25
C ALA A 177 26.30 -41.77 15.08
N ALA A 178 26.14 -41.32 16.33
CA ALA A 178 25.00 -41.61 17.20
C ALA A 178 24.49 -40.31 17.85
N PRO A 179 23.18 -40.18 18.12
CA PRO A 179 22.64 -38.99 18.78
C PRO A 179 23.12 -38.89 20.24
N PRO A 180 23.37 -37.68 20.75
CA PRO A 180 23.67 -37.47 22.17
C PRO A 180 22.41 -37.66 23.05
N THR A 181 22.61 -37.72 24.36
CA THR A 181 21.49 -37.55 25.30
C THR A 181 21.07 -36.09 25.28
N PHE A 182 19.95 -35.81 24.64
CA PHE A 182 19.43 -34.45 24.51
C PHE A 182 18.97 -33.89 25.88
N PRO A 183 19.48 -32.72 26.32
CA PRO A 183 19.01 -32.07 27.53
C PRO A 183 17.60 -31.50 27.36
N THR A 184 16.87 -31.33 28.46
CA THR A 184 15.50 -30.79 28.47
C THR A 184 15.34 -29.65 29.48
N ASP A 185 16.45 -29.04 29.88
CA ASP A 185 16.56 -28.03 30.92
C ASP A 185 17.08 -26.69 30.39
N GLY A 186 17.13 -26.51 29.07
CA GLY A 186 17.67 -25.29 28.44
C GLY A 186 19.20 -25.23 28.34
N SER A 187 19.92 -26.33 28.64
CA SER A 187 21.38 -26.38 28.52
C SER A 187 21.89 -26.77 27.12
N ASP A 188 23.17 -26.51 26.87
CA ASP A 188 23.88 -26.91 25.66
C ASP A 188 24.35 -28.37 25.72
N VAL A 189 24.39 -29.05 24.57
CA VAL A 189 24.97 -30.39 24.38
C VAL A 189 25.82 -30.46 23.11
N ALA A 190 26.93 -31.19 23.16
CA ALA A 190 27.74 -31.48 21.98
C ALA A 190 27.13 -32.66 21.19
N ASP A 191 26.98 -32.49 19.87
CA ASP A 191 26.63 -33.54 18.91
C ASP A 191 27.74 -33.59 17.85
N GLY A 192 28.75 -34.43 18.06
CA GLY A 192 29.95 -34.48 17.23
C GLY A 192 30.76 -33.19 17.37
N THR A 193 30.94 -32.46 16.26
CA THR A 193 31.58 -31.13 16.28
C THR A 193 30.59 -29.96 16.33
N ALA A 194 29.29 -30.23 16.30
CA ALA A 194 28.25 -29.20 16.48
C ALA A 194 27.88 -29.05 17.95
N THR A 195 27.47 -27.85 18.35
CA THR A 195 26.88 -27.58 19.68
C THR A 195 25.40 -27.23 19.51
N LEU A 196 24.55 -27.87 20.31
CA LEU A 196 23.10 -27.73 20.27
C LEU A 196 22.59 -27.17 21.59
N LEU A 197 21.75 -26.14 21.54
CA LEU A 197 21.05 -25.56 22.70
C LEU A 197 19.60 -26.05 22.75
N ASP A 198 19.11 -26.50 23.90
CA ASP A 198 17.68 -26.74 24.11
C ASP A 198 16.87 -25.43 24.10
N LEU A 199 15.91 -25.31 23.18
CA LEU A 199 15.01 -24.17 23.07
C LEU A 199 13.77 -24.30 23.99
N GLY A 200 13.58 -25.46 24.61
CA GLY A 200 12.46 -25.77 25.48
C GLY A 200 11.36 -26.58 24.82
N VAL A 201 10.23 -26.71 25.53
CA VAL A 201 9.11 -27.57 25.14
C VAL A 201 8.35 -26.98 23.95
N ILE A 202 8.23 -27.76 22.87
CA ILE A 202 7.57 -27.38 21.62
C ILE A 202 6.32 -28.22 21.30
N SER A 203 5.96 -29.17 22.16
CA SER A 203 4.77 -30.00 22.00
C SER A 203 3.54 -29.38 22.65
N THR A 204 2.37 -29.93 22.26
CA THR A 204 1.09 -29.62 22.93
C THR A 204 0.80 -28.10 22.92
N LEU A 205 1.05 -27.47 21.76
CA LEU A 205 0.84 -26.04 21.58
C LEU A 205 -0.64 -25.70 21.63
N THR A 206 -1.01 -24.83 22.56
CA THR A 206 -2.39 -24.44 22.81
C THR A 206 -2.67 -23.04 22.28
N TYR A 207 -3.67 -22.92 21.41
CA TYR A 207 -4.18 -21.64 20.92
C TYR A 207 -4.61 -20.72 22.08
N GLY A 208 -4.27 -19.44 22.00
CA GLY A 208 -4.56 -18.42 23.01
C GLY A 208 -3.59 -18.42 24.20
N THR A 209 -2.68 -19.39 24.28
CA THR A 209 -1.62 -19.45 25.30
C THR A 209 -0.24 -19.47 24.66
N ASP A 210 0.02 -20.46 23.81
CA ASP A 210 1.34 -20.66 23.20
C ASP A 210 1.55 -19.84 21.91
N TYR A 211 0.44 -19.60 21.21
CA TYR A 211 0.33 -18.73 20.04
C TYR A 211 -1.07 -18.15 19.98
N ILE A 212 -1.23 -16.98 19.36
CA ILE A 212 -2.53 -16.33 19.16
C ILE A 212 -2.78 -16.30 17.66
N VAL A 213 -4.05 -16.44 17.25
CA VAL A 213 -4.46 -16.39 15.86
C VAL A 213 -5.62 -15.42 15.73
N ASP A 214 -5.53 -14.51 14.78
CA ASP A 214 -6.69 -13.78 14.28
C ASP A 214 -7.17 -14.51 13.03
N THR A 215 -8.28 -15.23 13.16
CA THR A 215 -8.82 -16.07 12.08
C THR A 215 -9.45 -15.25 10.95
N ALA A 216 -9.98 -14.05 11.25
CA ALA A 216 -10.54 -13.17 10.24
C ALA A 216 -9.42 -12.57 9.38
N LEU A 217 -8.35 -12.12 10.03
CA LEU A 217 -7.19 -11.54 9.34
C LEU A 217 -6.19 -12.60 8.84
N GLY A 218 -6.30 -13.86 9.26
CA GLY A 218 -5.33 -14.89 8.90
C GLY A 218 -3.94 -14.60 9.48
N LEU A 219 -3.87 -14.08 10.70
CA LEU A 219 -2.62 -13.71 11.36
C LEU A 219 -2.27 -14.71 12.46
N VAL A 220 -0.98 -14.99 12.63
CA VAL A 220 -0.44 -15.76 13.76
C VAL A 220 0.54 -14.89 14.55
N SER A 221 0.31 -14.74 15.84
CA SER A 221 1.16 -13.99 16.76
C SER A 221 1.88 -14.91 17.75
N THR A 222 3.12 -14.56 18.06
CA THR A 222 4.05 -15.32 18.93
C THR A 222 4.32 -14.55 20.23
N PRO A 223 3.38 -14.51 21.19
CA PRO A 223 3.59 -13.80 22.45
C PRO A 223 4.78 -14.43 23.22
N VAL A 224 5.59 -13.59 23.87
CA VAL A 224 6.80 -14.05 24.60
C VAL A 224 6.48 -15.06 25.70
N ALA A 225 5.32 -14.94 26.34
CA ALA A 225 4.88 -15.85 27.41
C ALA A 225 4.40 -17.23 26.89
N GLY A 226 4.14 -17.35 25.59
CA GLY A 226 3.76 -18.62 24.97
C GLY A 226 5.00 -19.44 24.60
N LYS A 227 4.88 -20.78 24.57
CA LYS A 227 6.02 -21.67 24.26
C LYS A 227 6.74 -21.32 22.95
N VAL A 228 6.00 -20.94 21.90
CA VAL A 228 6.60 -20.58 20.59
C VAL A 228 7.43 -19.31 20.70
N GLY A 229 6.88 -18.27 21.34
CA GLY A 229 7.61 -17.01 21.56
C GLY A 229 8.79 -17.18 22.51
N ALA A 230 8.66 -18.00 23.54
CA ALA A 230 9.74 -18.32 24.47
C ALA A 230 10.90 -19.04 23.76
N ALA A 231 10.61 -20.10 22.99
CA ALA A 231 11.62 -20.83 22.23
C ALA A 231 12.32 -19.94 21.18
N ALA A 232 11.56 -19.08 20.49
CA ALA A 232 12.13 -18.11 19.55
C ALA A 232 13.02 -17.07 20.25
N ALA A 233 12.65 -16.61 21.46
CA ALA A 233 13.46 -15.68 22.24
C ALA A 233 14.78 -16.30 22.72
N VAL A 234 14.73 -17.54 23.21
CA VAL A 234 15.93 -18.31 23.60
C VAL A 234 16.86 -18.48 22.42
N GLY A 235 16.32 -18.90 21.26
CA GLY A 235 17.13 -19.09 20.06
C GLY A 235 17.77 -17.79 19.57
N TYR A 236 17.02 -16.68 19.58
CA TYR A 236 17.55 -15.38 19.17
C TYR A 236 18.70 -14.92 20.08
N ALA A 237 18.54 -15.07 21.40
CA ALA A 237 19.59 -14.73 22.35
C ALA A 237 20.85 -15.59 22.17
N ALA A 238 20.68 -16.87 21.86
CA ALA A 238 21.77 -17.82 21.67
C ALA A 238 22.60 -17.59 20.39
N MET A 239 22.02 -16.93 19.38
CA MET A 239 22.76 -16.58 18.16
C MET A 239 23.80 -15.48 18.40
N GLY A 240 23.65 -14.68 19.46
CA GLY A 240 24.61 -13.65 19.85
C GLY A 240 24.74 -12.56 18.79
N GLU A 241 25.96 -12.33 18.29
CA GLU A 241 26.23 -11.34 17.24
C GLU A 241 25.50 -11.64 15.92
N ASP A 242 25.23 -12.92 15.65
CA ASP A 242 24.56 -13.39 14.42
C ASP A 242 23.03 -13.36 14.54
N ALA A 243 22.46 -12.83 15.62
CA ALA A 243 21.02 -12.91 15.88
C ALA A 243 20.16 -12.22 14.81
N ASN A 244 20.67 -11.14 14.20
CA ASN A 244 19.96 -10.44 13.13
C ASN A 244 19.95 -11.20 11.80
N ASP A 245 20.89 -12.13 11.59
CA ASP A 245 20.97 -12.95 10.38
C ASP A 245 20.18 -14.26 10.52
N TRP A 246 19.68 -14.56 11.73
CA TRP A 246 18.85 -15.72 11.95
C TRP A 246 17.42 -15.49 11.44
N ALA A 247 16.96 -16.38 10.56
CA ALA A 247 15.60 -16.32 10.03
C ALA A 247 14.51 -16.47 11.10
N GLY A 248 14.83 -17.05 12.27
CA GLY A 248 13.91 -17.30 13.37
C GLY A 248 13.55 -18.77 13.54
N LEU A 249 12.74 -19.06 14.56
CA LEU A 249 12.23 -20.40 14.85
C LEU A 249 11.26 -20.81 13.72
N PRO A 250 11.48 -21.93 13.02
CA PRO A 250 10.51 -22.39 12.03
C PRO A 250 9.26 -22.93 12.73
N ILE A 251 8.09 -22.47 12.31
CA ILE A 251 6.80 -23.07 12.65
C ILE A 251 6.14 -23.60 11.38
N LEU A 252 5.23 -24.56 11.57
CA LEU A 252 4.40 -25.14 10.54
C LEU A 252 2.94 -24.87 10.91
N ALA A 253 2.25 -24.10 10.07
CA ALA A 253 0.84 -23.79 10.24
C ALA A 253 -0.01 -24.69 9.35
N ASN A 254 -1.06 -25.28 9.93
CA ASN A 254 -2.12 -25.96 9.19
C ASN A 254 -3.42 -25.18 9.38
N TYR A 255 -4.13 -24.93 8.29
CA TYR A 255 -5.40 -24.19 8.31
C TYR A 255 -6.20 -24.45 7.03
N THR A 256 -7.46 -24.07 7.03
CA THR A 256 -8.29 -24.10 5.81
C THR A 256 -8.90 -22.72 5.58
N PRO A 257 -8.53 -21.99 4.52
CA PRO A 257 -9.18 -20.72 4.17
C PRO A 257 -10.63 -20.94 3.75
N ALA A 258 -11.51 -19.98 4.05
CA ALA A 258 -12.87 -19.96 3.53
C ALA A 258 -12.91 -19.51 2.05
N ALA A 259 -14.01 -19.79 1.34
CA ALA A 259 -14.23 -19.22 0.02
C ALA A 259 -14.50 -17.71 0.16
N ASN A 260 -13.75 -16.88 -0.55
CA ASN A 260 -13.90 -15.42 -0.50
C ASN A 260 -13.42 -14.81 -1.82
N VAL A 261 -14.08 -13.75 -2.29
CA VAL A 261 -13.63 -12.98 -3.46
C VAL A 261 -13.27 -11.58 -2.98
N ARG A 262 -11.99 -11.21 -3.11
CA ARG A 262 -11.47 -9.93 -2.66
C ARG A 262 -11.04 -9.08 -3.84
N THR A 263 -11.48 -7.81 -3.86
CA THR A 263 -10.97 -6.83 -4.81
C THR A 263 -9.59 -6.35 -4.36
N GLN A 264 -8.62 -6.34 -5.28
CA GLN A 264 -7.25 -5.89 -5.05
C GLN A 264 -6.87 -4.80 -6.06
N ILE A 265 -6.37 -3.69 -5.54
CA ILE A 265 -5.82 -2.59 -6.33
C ILE A 265 -4.30 -2.78 -6.36
N ARG A 266 -3.77 -3.17 -7.53
CA ARG A 266 -2.37 -3.53 -7.72
C ARG A 266 -1.69 -2.48 -8.59
N THR A 267 -0.70 -1.80 -8.04
CA THR A 267 0.15 -0.85 -8.79
C THR A 267 0.93 -1.61 -9.85
N GLY A 268 1.10 -1.06 -11.06
CA GLY A 268 1.65 -1.89 -12.13
C GLY A 268 2.18 -1.26 -13.41
N SER A 269 1.84 -0.02 -13.79
CA SER A 269 2.65 0.70 -14.82
C SER A 269 2.20 2.12 -15.22
N ALA A 270 1.00 2.59 -14.87
CA ALA A 270 0.47 3.83 -15.45
C ALA A 270 0.43 4.97 -14.42
N THR A 271 1.49 5.77 -14.33
CA THR A 271 1.58 6.91 -13.39
C THR A 271 0.70 8.12 -13.78
N SER A 272 0.24 8.17 -15.03
CA SER A 272 -0.67 9.21 -15.51
C SER A 272 -1.64 8.66 -16.54
N VAL A 273 -2.87 9.18 -16.52
CA VAL A 273 -3.94 8.79 -17.44
C VAL A 273 -4.34 9.99 -18.28
N ARG A 274 -4.20 9.89 -19.60
CA ARG A 274 -4.64 10.94 -20.54
C ARG A 274 -6.11 10.76 -20.90
N GLY A 275 -6.82 11.87 -21.06
CA GLY A 275 -8.24 11.86 -21.37
C GLY A 275 -8.80 13.26 -21.52
N ARG A 276 -10.10 13.38 -21.27
CA ARG A 276 -10.83 14.65 -21.25
C ARG A 276 -11.57 14.78 -19.93
N LEU A 277 -11.67 16.00 -19.43
CA LEU A 277 -12.39 16.31 -18.18
C LEU A 277 -13.55 17.25 -18.49
N LYS A 278 -14.71 16.98 -17.91
CA LYS A 278 -15.86 17.87 -17.96
C LYS A 278 -16.39 18.14 -16.56
N PHE A 279 -16.61 19.40 -16.22
CA PHE A 279 -17.30 19.83 -15.02
C PHE A 279 -18.70 20.29 -15.39
N PHE A 280 -19.69 19.68 -14.75
CA PHE A 280 -21.09 20.05 -14.89
C PHE A 280 -21.48 20.93 -13.71
N ALA A 281 -21.75 22.21 -13.97
CA ALA A 281 -22.21 23.13 -12.96
C ALA A 281 -23.63 22.79 -12.48
N ASP A 282 -23.86 22.96 -11.19
CA ASP A 282 -25.16 22.86 -10.56
C ASP A 282 -25.28 23.88 -9.42
N ASN A 283 -25.02 25.14 -9.77
CA ASN A 283 -24.91 26.23 -8.82
C ASN A 283 -26.27 26.54 -8.20
N PRO A 284 -26.41 26.61 -6.87
CA PRO A 284 -27.64 27.07 -6.23
C PRO A 284 -27.88 28.57 -6.45
N TYR A 285 -26.87 29.31 -6.89
CA TYR A 285 -26.95 30.72 -7.24
C TYR A 285 -25.95 31.06 -8.35
N GLY A 286 -26.39 31.85 -9.32
CA GLY A 286 -25.61 32.26 -10.49
C GLY A 286 -25.78 31.34 -11.69
N THR A 287 -25.18 31.73 -12.82
CA THR A 287 -25.32 31.05 -14.11
C THR A 287 -24.69 29.64 -14.12
N GLN A 288 -25.34 28.72 -14.83
CA GLN A 288 -24.87 27.35 -15.01
C GLN A 288 -23.84 27.28 -16.15
N GLN A 289 -22.57 27.44 -15.76
CA GLN A 289 -21.44 27.35 -16.69
C GLN A 289 -20.70 26.03 -16.53
N ASP A 290 -20.78 25.19 -17.56
CA ASP A 290 -20.03 23.95 -17.65
C ASP A 290 -18.62 24.23 -18.17
N VAL A 291 -17.66 23.41 -17.74
CA VAL A 291 -16.26 23.52 -18.17
C VAL A 291 -15.88 22.23 -18.88
N LEU A 292 -15.33 22.33 -20.08
CA LEU A 292 -14.75 21.23 -20.84
C LEU A 292 -13.25 21.46 -21.02
N ILE A 293 -12.47 20.44 -20.67
CA ILE A 293 -11.04 20.32 -20.93
C ILE A 293 -10.87 19.18 -21.95
N PRO A 294 -10.69 19.49 -23.25
CA PRO A 294 -10.71 18.49 -24.31
C PRO A 294 -9.58 17.47 -24.26
N ASP A 295 -8.42 17.85 -23.72
CA ASP A 295 -7.28 16.96 -23.52
C ASP A 295 -6.52 17.34 -22.25
N CYS A 296 -6.36 16.37 -21.34
CA CYS A 296 -5.59 16.53 -20.13
C CYS A 296 -4.97 15.21 -19.69
N THR A 297 -3.93 15.31 -18.87
CA THR A 297 -3.40 14.20 -18.08
C THR A 297 -3.88 14.34 -16.64
N ILE A 298 -4.33 13.25 -16.06
CA ILE A 298 -4.62 13.15 -14.63
C ILE A 298 -3.49 12.37 -13.97
N ALA A 299 -2.94 12.91 -12.90
CA ALA A 299 -1.93 12.29 -12.06
C ALA A 299 -2.31 12.42 -10.58
N PRO A 300 -1.87 11.48 -9.71
CA PRO A 300 -2.02 11.66 -8.28
C PRO A 300 -1.30 12.93 -7.81
N SER A 301 -1.94 13.62 -6.87
CA SER A 301 -1.39 14.73 -6.12
C SER A 301 -1.72 14.53 -4.63
N GLY A 302 -0.99 15.25 -3.78
CA GLY A 302 -1.17 15.21 -2.34
C GLY A 302 -0.91 13.82 -1.73
N GLU A 303 -1.56 13.57 -0.60
CA GLU A 303 -1.41 12.37 0.20
C GLU A 303 -2.78 11.78 0.53
N LEU A 304 -2.87 10.44 0.64
CA LEU A 304 -4.07 9.75 1.11
C LEU A 304 -3.84 9.28 2.56
N PRO A 305 -4.53 9.88 3.56
CA PRO A 305 -4.46 9.38 4.92
C PRO A 305 -5.26 8.08 5.08
N PHE A 306 -4.59 7.02 5.53
CA PHE A 306 -5.27 5.76 5.93
C PHE A 306 -5.72 5.78 7.40
N ILE A 307 -5.18 6.71 8.19
CA ILE A 307 -5.53 6.95 9.59
C ILE A 307 -5.62 8.46 9.76
N GLY A 308 -6.69 8.94 10.40
CA GLY A 308 -6.91 10.35 10.66
C GLY A 308 -7.97 10.56 11.74
N GLU A 309 -8.09 11.80 12.20
CA GLU A 309 -9.08 12.20 13.20
C GLU A 309 -10.00 13.29 12.62
N GLY A 310 -11.31 13.15 12.81
CA GLY A 310 -12.28 14.24 12.61
C GLY A 310 -12.62 14.64 11.17
N GLU A 311 -11.90 14.18 10.14
CA GLU A 311 -12.14 14.54 8.73
C GLU A 311 -12.35 13.31 7.83
N VAL A 312 -13.16 13.48 6.78
CA VAL A 312 -13.33 12.45 5.75
C VAL A 312 -12.09 12.45 4.86
N ALA A 313 -11.47 11.28 4.69
CA ALA A 313 -10.32 11.14 3.81
C ALA A 313 -10.67 11.58 2.38
N SER A 314 -9.71 12.23 1.71
CA SER A 314 -9.85 12.63 0.32
C SER A 314 -8.58 12.31 -0.45
N ILE A 315 -8.71 12.21 -1.76
CA ILE A 315 -7.60 12.09 -2.70
C ILE A 315 -7.59 13.31 -3.62
N GLU A 316 -6.41 13.71 -4.06
CA GLU A 316 -6.25 14.83 -4.98
C GLU A 316 -5.69 14.37 -6.32
N PHE A 317 -6.24 14.90 -7.39
CA PHE A 317 -5.75 14.74 -8.74
C PHE A 317 -5.21 16.06 -9.27
N ALA A 318 -3.95 16.05 -9.69
CA ALA A 318 -3.41 17.11 -10.52
C ALA A 318 -3.77 16.85 -11.99
N VAL A 319 -4.23 17.91 -12.66
CA VAL A 319 -4.67 17.88 -14.05
C VAL A 319 -3.76 18.78 -14.88
N GLY A 320 -2.92 18.16 -15.71
CA GLY A 320 -2.12 18.85 -16.71
C GLY A 320 -2.95 19.09 -17.97
N ILE A 321 -3.27 20.34 -18.28
CA ILE A 321 -4.13 20.69 -19.42
C ILE A 321 -3.27 20.80 -20.68
N SER A 322 -3.65 20.06 -21.72
CA SER A 322 -2.94 20.00 -22.99
C SER A 322 -3.80 20.51 -24.15
N LEU A 323 -3.16 20.94 -25.24
CA LEU A 323 -3.88 21.19 -26.49
C LEU A 323 -4.18 19.86 -27.18
N LEU A 324 -5.44 19.63 -27.51
CA LEU A 324 -5.83 18.46 -28.31
C LEU A 324 -5.28 18.55 -29.75
N ASN A 325 -5.35 19.74 -30.34
CA ASN A 325 -4.89 20.08 -31.69
C ASN A 325 -4.86 21.62 -31.85
N SER A 326 -4.49 22.12 -33.04
CA SER A 326 -4.36 23.55 -33.33
C SER A 326 -5.69 24.31 -33.47
N THR A 327 -6.84 23.61 -33.53
CA THR A 327 -8.16 24.24 -33.74
C THR A 327 -9.05 24.19 -32.50
N THR A 328 -8.72 23.34 -31.53
CA THR A 328 -9.52 23.12 -30.33
C THR A 328 -8.91 23.90 -29.15
N PRO A 329 -9.65 24.82 -28.51
CA PRO A 329 -9.18 25.51 -27.32
C PRO A 329 -8.83 24.53 -26.18
N ALA A 330 -7.83 24.86 -25.37
CA ALA A 330 -7.41 24.05 -24.22
C ALA A 330 -8.48 23.94 -23.12
N VAL A 331 -9.28 24.99 -22.95
CA VAL A 331 -10.39 25.07 -22.00
C VAL A 331 -11.57 25.76 -22.67
N ILE A 332 -12.76 25.19 -22.52
CA ILE A 332 -14.02 25.74 -23.04
C ILE A 332 -14.96 25.90 -21.84
N ILE A 333 -15.47 27.11 -21.63
CA ILE A 333 -16.49 27.39 -20.62
C ILE A 333 -17.75 27.80 -21.36
N GLU A 334 -18.82 27.04 -21.16
CA GLU A 334 -20.09 27.23 -21.86
C GLU A 334 -21.22 27.45 -20.85
N ASP A 335 -22.04 28.47 -21.08
CA ASP A 335 -23.33 28.58 -20.41
C ASP A 335 -24.30 27.56 -21.02
N ARG A 336 -25.20 27.00 -20.22
CA ARG A 336 -26.23 26.06 -20.71
C ARG A 336 -27.29 26.72 -21.57
N GLY A 337 -27.32 28.06 -21.61
CA GLY A 337 -28.40 28.82 -22.20
C GLY A 337 -29.64 28.74 -21.32
N SER A 338 -30.43 29.81 -21.32
CA SER A 338 -31.72 29.89 -20.64
C SER A 338 -32.83 29.16 -21.38
#